data_AF-A0A078JQ53-F1
#
_entry.id   AF-A0A078JQ53-F1
#
_cell.length_a   1.000
_cell.length_b   1.000
_cell.length_c   1.000
_cell.angle_alpha   90.00
_cell.angle_beta   90.00
_cell.angle_gamma   90.00
#
_symmetry.space_group_name_H-M   'P 1'
#
loop_
_entity.id
_entity.type
_entity.pdbx_description
1 polymer ?
#
loop_
_entity_poly.entity_id
_entity_poly.type
_entity_poly.pdbx_seq_one_letter_code
_entity_poly.pdbx_strand_id
1 'polypeptide(L)'
;MISILSTLGVSDNVFEKKPKKVVDTLDSFLADHMKILHLMPLREYTKFLKDLISYGFKPSEPFLSMMLHHIRESKLVELRTKMCILIPKSRSMMGCIDETNLLEYGETKVQRALDEDLYFVSWDPELIPLKTYEPMDYTIKEPQVLDFEITIQENTKYFAN
;
A
#
# COMPACT_ATOMS: atom_id res chain seq x y z
N MET A 1 9.64 -1.03 1.39
CA MET A 1 8.86 0.22 1.24
C MET A 1 9.17 1.22 2.35
N ILE A 2 8.97 0.90 3.64
CA ILE A 2 9.27 1.82 4.76
C ILE A 2 10.73 2.31 4.75
N SER A 3 11.69 1.40 4.60
CA SER A 3 13.11 1.75 4.49
C SER A 3 13.39 2.72 3.34
N ILE A 4 12.78 2.50 2.18
CA ILE A 4 12.91 3.37 1.01
C ILE A 4 12.31 4.75 1.28
N LEU A 5 11.10 4.82 1.84
CA LEU A 5 10.48 6.12 2.15
C LEU A 5 11.28 6.90 3.20
N SER A 6 11.85 6.19 4.20
CA SER A 6 12.74 6.79 5.20
C SER A 6 14.03 7.34 4.57
N THR A 7 14.68 6.59 3.65
CA THR A 7 15.86 7.10 2.93
C THR A 7 15.53 8.28 2.01
N LEU A 8 14.32 8.32 1.45
CA LEU A 8 13.81 9.44 0.65
C LEU A 8 13.31 10.64 1.51
N GLY A 9 13.45 10.57 2.84
CA GLY A 9 13.22 11.69 3.75
C GLY A 9 11.85 11.75 4.44
N VAL A 10 11.03 10.70 4.34
CA VAL A 10 9.80 10.58 5.14
C VAL A 10 10.18 10.27 6.59
N SER A 11 9.70 11.06 7.55
CA SER A 11 10.05 10.90 8.97
C SER A 11 9.52 9.59 9.55
N ASP A 12 10.35 8.89 10.33
CA ASP A 12 9.98 7.61 10.95
C ASP A 12 8.74 7.70 11.86
N ASN A 13 8.52 8.87 12.49
CA ASN A 13 7.35 9.15 13.30
C ASN A 13 6.03 9.01 12.51
N VAL A 14 6.06 9.23 11.19
CA VAL A 14 4.90 9.00 10.33
C VAL A 14 4.53 7.51 10.31
N PHE A 15 5.53 6.61 10.25
CA PHE A 15 5.31 5.17 10.26
C PHE A 15 4.92 4.63 11.64
N GLU A 16 5.27 5.32 12.73
CA GLU A 16 4.85 4.95 14.09
C GLU A 16 3.42 5.41 14.40
N LYS A 17 3.06 6.63 13.98
CA LYS A 17 1.72 7.21 14.20
C LYS A 17 0.61 6.46 13.49
N LYS A 18 0.85 5.98 12.28
CA LYS A 18 -0.19 5.35 11.45
C LYS A 18 -0.70 4.02 12.03
N PRO A 19 0.15 3.03 12.40
CA PRO A 19 -0.28 1.83 13.11
C PRO A 19 -0.99 2.16 14.43
N LYS A 20 -0.46 3.11 15.21
CA LYS A 20 -1.07 3.53 16.48
C LYS A 20 -2.49 4.05 16.27
N LYS A 21 -2.72 4.88 15.26
CA LYS A 21 -4.05 5.36 14.90
C LYS A 21 -5.00 4.22 14.52
N VAL A 22 -4.53 3.18 13.85
CA VAL A 22 -5.34 2.00 13.54
C VAL A 22 -5.66 1.21 14.81
N VAL A 23 -4.72 1.03 15.73
CA VAL A 23 -4.96 0.38 17.03
C VAL A 23 -5.95 1.17 17.88
N ASP A 24 -5.75 2.49 18.03
CA ASP A 24 -6.68 3.37 18.75
C ASP A 24 -8.08 3.32 18.14
N THR A 25 -8.15 3.23 16.80
CA THR A 25 -9.40 3.04 16.07
C THR A 25 -10.04 1.69 16.39
N LEU A 26 -9.25 0.61 16.38
CA LEU A 26 -9.71 -0.75 16.71
C LEU A 26 -10.21 -0.84 18.15
N ASP A 27 -9.56 -0.16 19.09
CA ASP A 27 -10.00 -0.10 20.50
C ASP A 27 -11.27 0.74 20.66
N SER A 28 -11.43 1.80 19.87
CA SER A 28 -12.67 2.59 19.83
C SER A 28 -13.87 1.82 19.27
N PHE A 29 -13.66 0.76 18.48
CA PHE A 29 -14.76 -0.05 17.92
C PHE A 29 -15.58 -0.75 19.01
N LEU A 30 -14.97 -1.11 20.13
CA LEU A 30 -15.68 -1.69 21.26
C LEU A 30 -16.53 -0.66 22.00
N ALA A 31 -16.21 0.63 21.87
CA ALA A 31 -16.91 1.73 22.53
C ALA A 31 -17.98 2.41 21.66
N ASP A 32 -17.76 2.54 20.34
CA ASP A 32 -18.64 3.25 19.41
C ASP A 32 -18.89 2.43 18.13
N HIS A 33 -20.06 1.80 18.08
CA HIS A 33 -20.42 0.82 17.07
C HIS A 33 -20.74 1.42 15.69
N MET A 34 -21.07 2.71 15.61
CA MET A 34 -21.39 3.36 14.34
C MET A 34 -20.13 3.72 13.56
N LYS A 35 -19.01 3.94 14.25
CA LYS A 35 -17.71 4.27 13.63
C LYS A 35 -17.06 3.08 12.91
N ILE A 36 -17.45 1.85 13.25
CA ILE A 36 -16.95 0.59 12.67
C ILE A 36 -17.03 0.59 11.14
N LEU A 37 -18.12 1.12 10.61
CA LEU A 37 -18.48 1.04 9.20
C LEU A 37 -17.77 2.06 8.31
N HIS A 38 -17.23 3.12 8.91
CA HIS A 38 -16.59 4.23 8.20
C HIS A 38 -15.07 4.17 8.25
N LEU A 39 -14.50 3.63 9.34
CA LEU A 39 -13.07 3.74 9.59
C LEU A 39 -12.23 2.64 8.95
N MET A 40 -12.83 1.51 8.57
CA MET A 40 -12.10 0.43 7.91
C MET A 40 -12.96 -0.24 6.85
N PRO A 41 -12.49 -0.37 5.59
CA PRO A 41 -13.10 -1.28 4.65
C PRO A 41 -12.84 -2.71 5.15
N LEU A 42 -13.80 -3.25 5.92
CA LEU A 42 -13.86 -4.67 6.25
C LEU A 42 -14.29 -5.39 4.97
N ARG A 43 -13.38 -5.51 4.00
CA ARG A 43 -13.68 -5.90 2.60
C ARG A 43 -14.67 -7.07 2.48
N GLU A 44 -14.65 -7.99 3.44
CA GLU A 44 -15.50 -9.19 3.47
C GLU A 44 -16.76 -9.03 4.35
N TYR A 45 -16.70 -8.30 5.46
CA TYR A 45 -17.78 -8.25 6.47
C TYR A 45 -18.54 -6.92 6.54
N THR A 46 -18.09 -5.88 5.82
CA THR A 46 -18.67 -4.52 5.92
C THR A 46 -20.16 -4.53 5.62
N LYS A 47 -20.58 -5.18 4.52
CA LYS A 47 -21.99 -5.22 4.11
C LYS A 47 -22.84 -5.92 5.17
N PHE A 48 -22.42 -7.11 5.59
CA PHE A 48 -23.15 -7.89 6.59
C PHE A 48 -23.26 -7.17 7.95
N LEU A 49 -22.20 -6.51 8.40
CA LEU A 49 -22.22 -5.71 9.63
C LEU A 49 -23.11 -4.46 9.50
N LYS A 50 -23.12 -3.80 8.33
CA LYS A 50 -24.05 -2.69 8.04
C LYS A 50 -25.49 -3.16 8.18
N ASP A 51 -25.79 -4.31 7.59
CA ASP A 51 -27.13 -4.89 7.60
C ASP A 51 -27.55 -5.18 9.05
N LEU A 52 -26.74 -5.91 9.82
CA LEU A 52 -26.99 -6.18 11.25
C LEU A 52 -27.24 -4.91 12.07
N ILE A 53 -26.38 -3.90 11.95
CA ILE A 53 -26.54 -2.65 12.70
C ILE A 53 -27.82 -1.92 12.27
N SER A 54 -28.13 -1.90 10.96
CA SER A 54 -29.36 -1.27 10.45
C SER A 54 -30.64 -1.98 10.88
N TYR A 55 -30.58 -3.29 11.14
CA TYR A 55 -31.66 -4.05 11.77
C TYR A 55 -31.76 -3.87 13.29
N GLY A 56 -30.90 -3.04 13.90
CA GLY A 56 -30.96 -2.69 15.32
C GLY A 56 -30.18 -3.63 16.26
N PHE A 57 -29.30 -4.48 15.73
CA PHE A 57 -28.44 -5.32 16.56
C PHE A 57 -27.44 -4.46 17.35
N LYS A 58 -27.35 -4.71 18.65
CA LYS A 58 -26.46 -3.99 19.56
C LYS A 58 -25.13 -4.75 19.75
N PRO A 59 -24.00 -4.05 19.99
CA PRO A 59 -22.71 -4.71 20.25
C PRO A 59 -22.68 -5.54 21.54
N SER A 60 -23.65 -5.34 22.43
CA SER A 60 -23.87 -6.16 23.62
C SER A 60 -24.38 -7.56 23.28
N GLU A 61 -24.93 -7.77 22.09
CA GLU A 61 -25.42 -9.08 21.65
C GLU A 61 -24.23 -10.05 21.48
N PRO A 62 -24.29 -11.27 22.03
CA PRO A 62 -23.15 -12.19 22.03
C PRO A 62 -22.56 -12.46 20.65
N PHE A 63 -23.42 -12.59 19.63
CA PHE A 63 -22.99 -12.85 18.25
C PHE A 63 -22.23 -11.67 17.64
N LEU A 64 -22.78 -10.46 17.74
CA LEU A 64 -22.15 -9.26 17.20
C LEU A 64 -20.87 -8.93 17.98
N SER A 65 -20.91 -9.05 19.31
CA SER A 65 -19.73 -8.88 20.17
C SER A 65 -18.58 -9.81 19.77
N MET A 66 -18.86 -11.12 19.62
CA MET A 66 -17.87 -12.12 19.22
C MET A 66 -17.26 -11.80 17.84
N MET A 67 -18.09 -11.39 16.89
CA MET A 67 -17.64 -11.02 15.54
C MET A 67 -16.74 -9.79 15.56
N LEU A 68 -17.11 -8.75 16.32
CA LEU A 68 -16.30 -7.54 16.45
C LEU A 68 -14.95 -7.82 17.13
N HIS A 69 -14.95 -8.66 18.18
CA HIS A 69 -13.71 -9.12 18.82
C HIS A 69 -12.84 -9.91 17.84
N HIS A 70 -13.42 -10.85 17.08
CA HIS A 70 -12.67 -11.62 16.09
C HIS A 70 -12.04 -10.73 15.02
N ILE A 71 -12.78 -9.75 14.51
CA ILE A 71 -12.27 -8.78 13.53
C ILE A 71 -11.12 -7.96 14.13
N ARG A 72 -11.26 -7.48 15.36
CA ARG A 72 -10.20 -6.76 16.08
C ARG A 72 -8.94 -7.61 16.18
N GLU A 73 -9.05 -8.83 16.69
CA GLU A 73 -7.91 -9.73 16.86
C GLU A 73 -7.25 -10.07 15.53
N SER A 74 -8.04 -10.38 14.50
CA SER A 74 -7.53 -10.66 13.15
C SER A 74 -6.71 -9.50 12.60
N LYS A 75 -7.20 -8.26 12.76
CA LYS A 75 -6.48 -7.05 12.31
C LYS A 75 -5.25 -6.72 13.13
N LEU A 76 -5.28 -6.94 14.44
CA LEU A 76 -4.09 -6.78 15.29
C LEU A 76 -3.01 -7.80 14.92
N VAL A 77 -3.40 -9.05 14.64
CA VAL A 77 -2.47 -10.08 14.16
C VAL A 77 -1.90 -9.70 12.79
N GLU A 78 -2.71 -9.21 11.87
CA GLU A 78 -2.26 -8.74 10.55
C GLU A 78 -1.26 -7.57 10.67
N LEU A 79 -1.57 -6.57 11.51
CA LEU A 79 -0.66 -5.45 11.80
C LEU A 79 0.66 -5.93 12.41
N ARG A 80 0.60 -6.86 13.38
CA ARG A 80 1.79 -7.38 14.05
C ARG A 80 2.66 -8.22 13.11
N THR A 81 2.05 -9.06 12.28
CA THR A 81 2.77 -10.05 11.47
C THR A 81 3.25 -9.51 10.13
N LYS A 82 2.52 -8.55 9.53
CA LYS A 82 2.81 -8.05 8.19
C LYS A 82 3.13 -6.55 8.15
N MET A 83 3.01 -5.83 9.28
CA MET A 83 3.06 -4.36 9.32
C MET A 83 2.20 -3.73 8.21
N CYS A 84 1.00 -4.29 7.98
CA CYS A 84 0.10 -3.84 6.92
C CYS A 84 -0.60 -2.54 7.35
N ILE A 85 0.07 -1.40 7.13
CA ILE A 85 -0.45 -0.08 7.49
C ILE A 85 -1.51 0.33 6.47
N LEU A 86 -2.75 0.53 6.93
CA LEU A 86 -3.82 1.03 6.07
C LEU A 86 -3.59 2.53 5.77
N ILE A 87 -3.47 2.85 4.48
CA ILE A 87 -3.41 4.23 3.98
C ILE A 87 -4.69 4.52 3.18
N PRO A 88 -5.70 5.22 3.73
CA PRO A 88 -6.96 5.46 3.03
C PRO A 88 -6.80 6.25 1.72
N LYS A 89 -5.81 7.14 1.68
CA LYS A 89 -5.40 7.91 0.49
C LYS A 89 -4.35 7.13 -0.33
N SER A 90 -4.66 5.86 -0.59
CA SER A 90 -3.85 5.02 -1.45
C SER A 90 -4.71 4.02 -2.21
N ARG A 91 -4.15 3.51 -3.30
CA ARG A 91 -4.74 2.46 -4.10
C ARG A 91 -3.66 1.65 -4.77
N SER A 92 -3.96 0.39 -4.98
CA SER A 92 -3.15 -0.49 -5.79
C SER A 92 -3.64 -0.42 -7.25
N MET A 93 -2.75 -0.13 -8.20
CA MET A 93 -3.09 0.19 -9.60
C MET A 93 -2.10 -0.44 -10.58
N MET A 94 -2.55 -0.65 -11.82
CA MET A 94 -1.71 -1.07 -12.94
C MET A 94 -0.90 0.11 -13.47
N GLY A 95 0.40 -0.13 -13.65
CA GLY A 95 1.29 0.83 -14.30
C GLY A 95 1.30 0.56 -15.79
N CYS A 96 1.04 1.59 -16.59
CA CYS A 96 1.13 1.52 -18.04
C CYS A 96 2.14 2.57 -18.51
N ILE A 97 2.92 2.22 -19.53
CA ILE A 97 3.79 3.17 -20.22
C ILE A 97 2.91 4.09 -21.07
N ASP A 98 3.25 5.38 -21.10
CA ASP A 98 2.60 6.33 -22.03
C ASP A 98 3.20 6.19 -23.43
N GLU A 99 2.63 5.30 -24.24
CA GLU A 99 3.00 5.16 -25.66
C GLU A 99 2.51 6.35 -26.52
N THR A 100 1.57 7.15 -26.01
CA THR A 100 0.95 8.25 -26.76
C THR A 100 1.74 9.54 -26.68
N ASN A 101 2.75 9.61 -25.80
CA ASN A 101 3.59 10.78 -25.54
C ASN A 101 2.74 12.03 -25.21
N LEU A 102 1.66 11.82 -24.46
CA LEU A 102 0.71 12.85 -24.04
C LEU A 102 0.97 13.35 -22.61
N LEU A 103 1.85 12.70 -21.87
CA LEU A 103 2.24 13.06 -20.50
C LEU A 103 3.63 13.69 -20.48
N GLU A 104 3.75 14.80 -19.78
CA GLU A 104 5.07 15.39 -19.50
C GLU A 104 5.81 14.61 -18.40
N TYR A 105 7.12 14.83 -18.29
CA TYR A 105 7.92 14.21 -17.26
C TYR A 105 7.41 14.57 -15.86
N GLY A 106 7.19 13.55 -15.02
CA GLY A 106 6.62 13.71 -13.68
C GLY A 106 5.09 13.70 -13.63
N GLU A 107 4.43 13.67 -14.79
CA GLU A 107 2.98 13.50 -14.85
C GLU A 107 2.59 12.02 -14.91
N THR A 108 1.46 11.70 -14.30
CA THR A 108 0.84 10.39 -14.43
C THR A 108 -0.67 10.57 -14.59
N LYS A 109 -1.26 9.89 -15.57
CA LYS A 109 -2.71 9.79 -15.69
C LYS A 109 -3.16 8.50 -15.03
N VAL A 110 -4.02 8.66 -14.03
CA VAL A 110 -4.61 7.54 -13.32
C VAL A 110 -5.93 7.17 -14.00
N GLN A 111 -5.93 6.02 -14.68
CA GLN A 111 -7.15 5.40 -15.19
C GLN A 111 -7.39 4.07 -14.48
N ARG A 112 -8.64 3.79 -14.12
CA ARG A 112 -9.01 2.58 -13.40
C ARG A 112 -9.17 1.42 -14.37
N ALA A 113 -8.13 0.62 -14.56
CA ALA A 113 -8.21 -0.69 -15.20
C ALA A 113 -8.58 -1.78 -14.18
N LEU A 114 -9.24 -2.83 -14.64
CA LEU A 114 -9.45 -4.08 -13.90
C LEU A 114 -8.38 -5.05 -14.40
N ASP A 115 -7.56 -5.54 -13.49
CA ASP A 115 -6.61 -6.65 -13.62
C ASP A 115 -5.14 -6.37 -14.03
N GLU A 116 -4.28 -6.73 -13.07
CA GLU A 116 -2.91 -7.30 -13.14
C GLU A 116 -1.77 -6.52 -13.80
N ASP A 117 -1.31 -5.49 -13.10
CA ASP A 117 0.01 -5.41 -12.43
C ASP A 117 -0.17 -4.44 -11.25
N LEU A 118 0.54 -4.58 -10.13
CA LEU A 118 0.12 -3.91 -8.89
C LEU A 118 1.16 -2.96 -8.28
N TYR A 119 1.07 -1.68 -8.65
CA TYR A 119 1.79 -0.60 -7.98
C TYR A 119 0.98 -0.04 -6.83
N PHE A 120 1.62 0.20 -5.69
CA PHE A 120 1.05 0.99 -4.61
C PHE A 120 1.19 2.48 -4.95
N VAL A 121 0.08 3.18 -5.09
CA VAL A 121 0.05 4.64 -5.27
C VAL A 121 -0.61 5.28 -4.07
N SER A 122 0.07 6.23 -3.45
CA SER A 122 -0.46 7.01 -2.33
C SER A 122 -0.35 8.50 -2.62
N TRP A 123 -1.39 9.23 -2.23
CA TRP A 123 -1.47 10.68 -2.24
C TRP A 123 -1.69 11.21 -0.82
N ASP A 124 -1.20 10.47 0.17
CA ASP A 124 -1.12 10.93 1.56
C ASP A 124 0.06 11.92 1.69
N PRO A 125 -0.17 13.21 2.01
CA PRO A 125 0.89 14.21 2.08
C PRO A 125 2.03 13.84 3.04
N GLU A 126 1.75 13.06 4.09
CA GLU A 126 2.76 12.63 5.05
C GLU A 126 3.69 11.53 4.50
N LEU A 127 3.31 10.89 3.39
CA LEU A 127 4.08 9.83 2.73
C LEU A 127 4.73 10.27 1.41
N ILE A 128 4.54 11.54 1.01
CA ILE A 128 5.21 12.10 -0.16
C ILE A 128 6.68 12.36 0.22
N PRO A 129 7.65 11.73 -0.47
CA PRO A 129 9.05 11.93 -0.16
C PRO A 129 9.50 13.37 -0.41
N LEU A 130 10.39 13.88 0.46
CA LEU A 130 10.97 15.22 0.32
C LEU A 130 12.09 15.26 -0.73
N LYS A 131 12.70 14.10 -1.02
CA LYS A 131 13.77 13.95 -2.02
C LYS A 131 13.24 13.25 -3.25
N THR A 132 13.30 13.94 -4.38
CA THR A 132 13.16 13.35 -5.72
C THR A 132 14.52 13.25 -6.38
N TYR A 133 14.72 12.19 -7.15
CA TYR A 133 15.93 12.00 -7.94
C TYR A 133 15.60 12.22 -9.41
N GLU A 134 16.61 12.65 -10.17
CA GLU A 134 16.51 12.64 -11.62
C GLU A 134 16.20 11.21 -12.10
N PRO A 135 15.38 11.06 -13.14
CA PRO A 135 15.02 9.75 -13.63
C PRO A 135 16.28 9.05 -14.12
N MET A 136 16.32 7.73 -13.90
CA MET A 136 17.40 6.94 -14.45
C MET A 136 17.36 7.07 -15.98
N ASP A 137 18.51 7.35 -16.58
CA ASP A 137 18.63 7.42 -18.04
C ASP A 137 18.54 6.01 -18.60
N TYR A 138 17.34 5.65 -19.06
CA TYR A 138 17.05 4.38 -19.71
C TYR A 138 17.39 4.38 -21.20
N THR A 139 18.08 5.42 -21.71
CA THR A 139 18.55 5.43 -23.10
C THR A 139 19.40 4.18 -23.32
N ILE A 140 18.96 3.32 -24.24
CA ILE A 140 19.65 2.08 -24.57
C ILE A 140 21.04 2.48 -25.07
N LYS A 141 22.07 2.16 -24.30
CA LYS A 141 23.46 2.33 -24.75
C LYS A 141 23.66 1.44 -25.96
N GLU A 142 24.28 1.97 -27.02
CA GLU A 142 24.57 1.19 -28.21
C GLU A 142 25.30 -0.11 -27.83
N PRO A 143 24.91 -1.26 -28.41
CA PRO A 143 25.58 -2.52 -28.14
C PRO A 143 27.08 -2.36 -28.39
N GLN A 144 27.89 -2.58 -27.35
CA GLN A 144 29.33 -2.60 -27.52
C GLN A 144 29.68 -3.86 -28.33
N VAL A 145 30.14 -3.67 -29.56
CA VAL A 145 30.78 -4.74 -30.33
C VAL A 145 32.12 -5.00 -29.67
N LEU A 146 32.25 -6.15 -29.01
CA LEU A 146 33.51 -6.60 -28.42
C LEU A 146 34.26 -7.36 -29.51
N ASP A 147 35.47 -6.91 -29.84
CA ASP A 147 36.35 -7.53 -30.84
C ASP A 147 36.98 -8.86 -30.36
N PHE A 148 36.46 -9.45 -29.30
CA PHE A 148 36.95 -10.70 -28.72
C PHE A 148 35.81 -11.68 -28.45
N GLU A 149 36.15 -12.97 -28.49
CA GLU A 149 35.22 -14.06 -28.24
C GLU A 149 34.83 -14.08 -26.76
N ILE A 150 33.56 -13.82 -26.47
CA ILE A 150 33.05 -13.79 -25.09
C ILE A 150 33.06 -15.21 -24.53
N THR A 151 33.82 -15.43 -23.46
CA THR A 151 33.83 -16.71 -22.75
C THR A 151 32.81 -16.74 -21.61
N ILE A 152 32.30 -17.93 -21.27
CA ILE A 152 31.31 -18.12 -20.19
C ILE A 152 31.81 -17.52 -18.86
N GLN A 153 33.12 -17.52 -18.62
CA GLN A 153 33.75 -16.95 -17.43
C GLN A 153 33.61 -15.42 -17.34
N GLU A 154 33.60 -14.71 -18.47
CA GLU A 154 33.44 -13.25 -18.51
C GLU A 154 32.00 -12.82 -18.26
N ASN A 155 31.02 -13.60 -18.74
CA ASN A 155 29.60 -13.37 -18.44
C ASN A 155 29.32 -13.45 -16.93
N THR A 156 29.88 -14.44 -16.22
CA THR A 156 29.72 -14.55 -14.76
C THR A 156 30.25 -13.32 -14.00
N LYS A 157 31.19 -12.57 -14.57
CA LYS A 157 31.72 -11.35 -13.95
C LYS A 157 30.80 -10.14 -14.15
N TYR A 158 29.97 -10.16 -15.20
CA TYR A 158 29.03 -9.09 -15.54
C TYR A 158 27.70 -9.18 -14.79
N PHE A 159 27.22 -10.39 -14.49
CA PHE A 159 25.92 -10.61 -13.82
C PHE A 159 26.00 -10.76 -12.29
N ALA A 160 27.21 -10.70 -11.69
CA ALA A 160 27.42 -10.92 -10.26
C ALA A 160 27.62 -9.63 -9.44
N ASN A 161 27.31 -8.45 -9.98
CA ASN A 161 27.28 -7.17 -9.27
C ASN A 161 25.89 -6.56 -9.27
#